data_AF-A0A1H6IM24-F1
#
_entry.id   AF-A0A1H6IM24-F1
#
_cell.length_a   1.000
_cell.length_b   1.000
_cell.length_c   1.000
_cell.angle_alpha   90.00
_cell.angle_beta   90.00
_cell.angle_gamma   90.00
#
_symmetry.space_group_name_H-M   'P 1'
#
loop_
_entity.id
_entity.type
_entity.pdbx_description
1 polymer ?
#
loop_
_entity_poly.entity_id
_entity_poly.type
_entity_poly.pdbx_seq_one_letter_code
_entity_poly.pdbx_strand_id
1 'polypeptide(L)'
;MAGRIDTDPAALIAMARELKNAGQSIDQSIRRVRSALNSSQWNDNVRRDFEKNLEAIARMAKQIETVSDESQRMLTRKAQQLQAYLGR
;
A
#
# COMPACT_ATOMS: atom_id res chain seq x y z
N MET A 1 -8.22 -32.75 17.05
CA MET A 1 -6.93 -32.09 17.34
C MET A 1 -6.99 -30.69 16.74
N ALA A 2 -7.15 -29.66 17.57
CA ALA A 2 -7.20 -28.28 17.09
C ALA A 2 -5.79 -27.91 16.58
N GLY A 3 -5.68 -27.58 15.29
CA GLY A 3 -4.41 -27.17 14.69
C GLY A 3 -3.85 -25.98 15.45
N ARG A 4 -2.64 -26.13 15.99
CA ARG A 4 -1.88 -25.05 16.62
C ARG A 4 -1.80 -23.92 15.60
N ILE A 5 -2.40 -22.77 15.90
CA ILE A 5 -2.21 -21.60 15.05
C ILE A 5 -0.83 -21.05 15.39
N ASP A 6 0.20 -21.50 14.65
CA ASP A 6 1.56 -20.96 14.70
C ASP A 6 1.58 -19.61 13.96
N THR A 7 0.89 -18.61 14.52
CA THR A 7 0.89 -17.26 13.95
C THR A 7 1.01 -16.26 15.07
N ASP A 8 2.11 -15.51 15.07
CA ASP A 8 2.37 -14.43 16.02
C ASP A 8 1.53 -13.19 15.68
N PRO A 9 0.65 -12.73 16.58
CA PRO A 9 -0.09 -11.48 16.40
C PRO A 9 0.81 -10.27 16.10
N ALA A 10 2.02 -10.21 16.67
CA ALA A 10 2.95 -9.11 16.43
C ALA A 10 3.46 -9.11 14.99
N ALA A 11 3.75 -10.29 14.42
CA ALA A 11 4.13 -10.43 13.01
C ALA A 11 3.00 -9.97 12.06
N LEU A 12 1.74 -10.28 12.36
CA LEU A 12 0.59 -9.81 11.58
C LEU A 12 0.47 -8.28 11.59
N ILE A 13 0.67 -7.66 12.76
CA ILE A 13 0.65 -6.20 12.89
C ILE A 13 1.84 -5.57 12.16
N ALA A 14 3.02 -6.19 12.19
CA ALA A 14 4.18 -5.72 11.44
C ALA A 14 3.90 -5.74 9.92
N MET A 15 3.36 -6.84 9.39
CA MET A 15 2.96 -6.92 7.97
C MET A 15 1.93 -5.85 7.59
N ALA A 16 0.94 -5.61 8.46
CA ALA A 16 -0.04 -4.54 8.28
C ALA A 16 0.60 -3.15 8.16
N ARG A 17 1.65 -2.88 8.94
CA ARG A 17 2.41 -1.61 8.88
C ARG A 17 3.21 -1.50 7.59
N GLU A 18 3.88 -2.58 7.18
CA GLU A 18 4.65 -2.60 5.93
C GLU A 18 3.77 -2.32 4.70
N LEU A 19 2.57 -2.90 4.64
CA LEU A 19 1.61 -2.62 3.57
C LEU A 19 1.23 -1.14 3.51
N LYS A 20 0.97 -0.52 4.67
CA LYS A 20 0.67 0.91 4.75
C LYS A 20 1.86 1.75 4.28
N ASN A 21 3.07 1.41 4.71
CA ASN A 21 4.29 2.11 4.32
C ASN A 21 4.53 2.03 2.80
N ALA A 22 4.30 0.86 2.20
CA ALA A 22 4.42 0.65 0.77
C ALA A 22 3.46 1.55 -0.02
N GLY A 23 2.18 1.61 0.37
CA GLY A 23 1.20 2.48 -0.27
C GLY A 23 1.59 3.97 -0.22
N GLN A 24 2.05 4.43 0.94
CA GLN A 24 2.51 5.82 1.10
C GLN A 24 3.76 6.14 0.27
N SER A 25 4.71 5.19 0.18
CA SER A 25 5.94 5.35 -0.60
C SER A 25 5.65 5.47 -2.10
N ILE A 26 4.69 4.69 -2.61
CA ILE A 26 4.25 4.76 -4.01
C ILE A 26 3.63 6.13 -4.31
N ASP A 27 2.68 6.60 -3.48
CA ASP A 27 2.04 7.91 -3.67
C ASP A 27 3.06 9.07 -3.66
N GLN A 28 3.97 9.07 -2.68
CA GLN A 28 5.04 10.08 -2.60
C GLN A 28 5.94 10.07 -3.84
N SER A 29 6.27 8.89 -4.37
CA SER A 29 7.12 8.75 -5.56
C SER A 29 6.42 9.29 -6.80
N ILE A 30 5.12 9.01 -6.98
CA ILE A 30 4.34 9.55 -8.10
C ILE A 30 4.23 11.08 -8.02
N ARG A 31 4.02 11.64 -6.82
CA ARG A 31 4.02 13.10 -6.60
C ARG A 31 5.35 13.73 -6.98
N ARG A 32 6.47 13.12 -6.61
CA ARG A 32 7.82 13.59 -6.98
C ARG A 32 8.02 13.61 -8.49
N VAL A 33 7.61 12.55 -9.20
CA VAL A 33 7.67 12.49 -10.66
C VAL A 33 6.81 13.59 -11.31
N ARG A 34 5.57 13.79 -10.84
CA ARG A 34 4.71 14.90 -11.32
C ARG A 34 5.35 16.26 -11.11
N SER A 35 5.93 16.49 -9.93
CA SER A 35 6.60 17.76 -9.64
C SER A 35 7.78 18.00 -10.56
N ALA A 36 8.62 16.98 -10.76
CA ALA A 36 9.78 17.06 -11.65
C ALA A 36 9.35 17.33 -13.11
N LEU A 37 8.30 16.63 -13.58
CA LEU A 37 7.72 16.85 -14.91
C LEU A 37 7.26 18.30 -15.07
N ASN A 38 6.53 18.85 -14.09
CA ASN A 38 6.04 20.22 -14.13
C ASN A 38 7.17 21.26 -14.15
N SER A 39 8.31 20.99 -13.50
CA SER A 39 9.49 21.87 -13.53
C SER A 39 10.39 21.72 -14.76
N SER A 40 10.19 20.67 -15.57
CA SER A 40 11.13 20.29 -16.63
C SER A 40 11.13 21.19 -17.88
N GLN A 41 10.18 22.13 -18.00
CA GLN A 41 9.92 22.93 -19.22
C GLN A 41 9.66 22.10 -20.50
N TRP A 42 9.55 20.77 -20.40
CA TRP A 42 9.23 19.89 -21.52
C TRP A 42 7.82 20.19 -22.05
N ASN A 43 7.61 20.43 -23.34
CA ASN A 43 6.27 20.71 -23.89
C ASN A 43 6.13 20.22 -25.34
N ASP A 44 5.92 18.92 -25.50
CA ASP A 44 5.66 18.30 -26.80
C ASP A 44 4.57 17.21 -26.70
N ASN A 45 4.35 16.47 -27.78
CA ASN A 45 3.36 15.39 -27.81
C ASN A 45 3.77 14.19 -26.94
N VAL A 46 5.08 13.90 -26.81
CA VAL A 46 5.59 12.79 -25.99
C VAL A 46 5.33 13.06 -24.52
N ARG A 47 5.44 14.32 -24.08
CA ARG A 47 5.02 14.74 -22.73
C ARG A 47 3.57 14.37 -22.43
N ARG A 48 2.65 14.65 -23.36
CA ARG A 48 1.22 14.37 -23.17
C ARG A 48 0.97 12.88 -23.01
N ASP A 49 1.68 12.04 -23.76
CA ASP A 49 1.57 10.58 -23.61
C ASP A 49 2.19 10.10 -22.31
N PHE A 50 3.31 10.70 -21.87
CA PHE A 50 3.86 10.45 -20.55
C PHE A 50 2.91 10.84 -19.42
N GLU A 51 2.22 11.98 -19.52
CA GLU A 51 1.20 12.42 -18.55
C GLU A 51 0.05 11.41 -18.43
N LYS A 52 -0.45 10.87 -19.55
CA LYS A 52 -1.47 9.81 -19.56
C LYS A 52 -0.97 8.54 -18.87
N ASN A 53 0.27 8.14 -19.14
CA ASN A 53 0.89 6.98 -18.49
C ASN A 53 1.02 7.21 -16.98
N LEU A 54 1.43 8.42 -16.57
CA LEU A 54 1.57 8.79 -15.17
C LEU A 54 0.22 8.80 -14.44
N GLU A 55 -0.86 9.20 -15.10
CA GLU A 55 -2.23 9.05 -14.59
C GLU A 55 -2.67 7.60 -14.46
N ALA A 56 -2.32 6.74 -15.41
CA ALA A 56 -2.59 5.30 -15.31
C ALA A 56 -1.88 4.69 -14.10
N ILE A 57 -0.60 5.03 -13.89
CA ILE A 57 0.18 4.62 -12.72
C ILE A 57 -0.47 5.13 -11.43
N ALA A 58 -0.92 6.38 -11.38
CA ALA A 58 -1.60 6.95 -10.22
C ALA A 58 -2.91 6.21 -9.89
N ARG A 59 -3.68 5.81 -10.91
CA ARG A 59 -4.90 4.99 -10.72
C ARG A 59 -4.58 3.62 -10.15
N MET A 60 -3.54 2.96 -10.67
CA MET A 60 -3.07 1.67 -10.13
C MET A 60 -2.58 1.79 -8.68
N ALA A 61 -1.85 2.85 -8.36
CA ALA A 61 -1.39 3.11 -6.99
C ALA A 61 -2.57 3.22 -6.01
N LYS A 62 -3.66 3.87 -6.42
CA LYS A 62 -4.88 3.96 -5.61
C LYS A 62 -5.58 2.61 -5.41
N GLN A 63 -5.54 1.73 -6.40
CA GLN A 63 -6.01 0.36 -6.24
C GLN A 63 -5.14 -0.42 -5.23
N ILE A 64 -3.82 -0.26 -5.31
CA ILE A 64 -2.88 -0.85 -4.34
C ILE A 64 -3.17 -0.33 -2.92
N GLU A 65 -3.40 0.97 -2.76
CA GLU A 65 -3.79 1.57 -1.47
C GLU A 65 -5.06 0.92 -0.91
N THR A 66 -6.09 0.76 -1.74
CA THR A 66 -7.38 0.15 -1.34
C THR A 66 -7.20 -1.30 -0.88
N VAL A 67 -6.47 -2.09 -1.66
CA VAL A 67 -6.18 -3.51 -1.33
C VAL A 67 -5.29 -3.61 -0.09
N SER A 68 -4.34 -2.69 0.08
CA SER A 68 -3.46 -2.62 1.25
C SER A 68 -4.24 -2.29 2.51
N ASP A 69 -5.18 -1.35 2.45
CA ASP A 69 -6.07 -0.99 3.56
C ASP A 69 -6.96 -2.15 3.98
N GLU A 70 -7.55 -2.86 3.01
CA GLU A 70 -8.36 -4.05 3.29
C GLU A 70 -7.52 -5.16 3.94
N SER A 71 -6.33 -5.42 3.38
CA SER A 71 -5.38 -6.40 3.91
C SER A 71 -4.92 -6.03 5.32
N GLN A 72 -4.65 -4.75 5.59
CA GLN A 72 -4.30 -4.26 6.93
C GLN A 72 -5.43 -4.53 7.93
N ARG A 73 -6.69 -4.27 7.55
CA ARG A 73 -7.85 -4.55 8.42
C ARG A 73 -7.98 -6.04 8.70
N MET A 74 -7.79 -6.88 7.68
CA MET A 74 -7.84 -8.34 7.83
C MET A 74 -6.75 -8.84 8.81
N LEU A 75 -5.50 -8.40 8.62
CA LEU A 75 -4.37 -8.77 9.49
C LEU A 75 -4.58 -8.29 10.94
N THR A 76 -5.07 -7.06 11.11
CA THR A 76 -5.36 -6.49 12.44
C THR A 76 -6.46 -7.28 13.15
N ARG A 77 -7.56 -7.60 12.46
CA ARG A 77 -8.64 -8.43 13.02
C ARG A 77 -8.13 -9.81 13.40
N LYS A 78 -7.32 -10.45 12.56
CA LYS A 78 -6.75 -11.77 12.86
C LYS A 78 -5.82 -11.72 14.08
N ALA A 79 -4.98 -10.69 14.19
CA ALA A 79 -4.12 -10.47 15.36
C ALA A 79 -4.94 -10.32 16.65
N GLN A 80 -6.02 -9.52 16.62
CA GLN A 80 -6.93 -9.35 17.76
C GLN A 80 -7.60 -10.67 18.18
N GLN A 81 -8.07 -11.47 17.21
CA GLN A 81 -8.64 -12.78 17.49
C GLN A 81 -7.62 -13.69 18.18
N LEU A 82 -6.39 -13.75 17.67
CA LEU A 82 -5.33 -14.58 18.25
C LEU A 82 -4.95 -14.13 19.66
N GLN A 83 -4.86 -12.82 19.90
CA GLN A 83 -4.61 -12.29 21.25
C GLN A 83 -5.74 -12.67 22.23
N ALA A 84 -7.00 -12.61 21.80
CA ALA A 84 -8.13 -13.01 22.63
C ALA A 84 -8.16 -14.52 22.94
N TYR A 85 -7.68 -15.35 22.00
CA TYR A 85 -7.55 -16.81 22.21
C TYR A 85 -6.34 -17.19 23.06
N LEU A 86 -5.22 -16.47 22.96
CA LEU A 86 -3.98 -16.74 23.70
C LEU A 86 -3.97 -16.12 25.11
N GLY A 87 -4.78 -15.08 25.35
CA GLY A 87 -4.95 -14.43 26.66
C GLY A 87 -6.04 -15.04 27.54
N ARG A 88 -6.70 -16.12 27.08
CA ARG A 88 -7.53 -17.03 27.88
C ARG A 88 -6.79 -18.33 28.10
#